data_AF-A0A5C6DGY0-F1
#
_entry.id   AF-A0A5C6DGY0-F1
#
_cell.length_a   1.000
_cell.length_b   1.000
_cell.length_c   1.000
_cell.angle_alpha   90.00
_cell.angle_beta   90.00
_cell.angle_gamma   90.00
#
_symmetry.space_group_name_H-M   'P 1'
#
loop_
_entity.id
_entity.type
_entity.pdbx_description
1 polymer ?
#
loop_
_entity_poly.entity_id
_entity_poly.type
_entity_poly.pdbx_seq_one_letter_code
_entity_poly.pdbx_strand_id
1 'polypeptide(L)' 'MISITVNGQQVQIESSMSVQQMLDTVDVPPNYLAVEINANVVPREQYASTMVRDNDEIELVTLVGGG' A
#
# COMPACT_ATOMS: atom_id res chain seq x y z
N MET A 1 -15.07 -8.31 3.20
CA MET A 1 -14.07 -7.48 3.89
C MET A 1 -12.84 -8.33 4.17
N ILE A 2 -11.66 -7.79 3.89
CA ILE A 2 -10.36 -8.35 4.27
C ILE A 2 -9.67 -7.39 5.23
N SER A 3 -8.83 -7.92 6.12
CA SER A 3 -8.04 -7.14 7.06
C SER A 3 -6.61 -7.04 6.54
N ILE A 4 -6.07 -5.82 6.51
CA ILE A 4 -4.67 -5.55 6.17
C ILE A 4 -4.04 -4.68 7.24
N THR A 5 -2.72 -4.59 7.24
CA THR A 5 -1.97 -3.63 8.05
C THR A 5 -1.37 -2.58 7.13
N VAL A 6 -1.57 -1.29 7.40
CA VAL A 6 -0.99 -0.18 6.65
C VAL A 6 -0.19 0.69 7.62
N ASN A 7 1.13 0.81 7.45
CA ASN A 7 2.01 1.55 8.36
C ASN A 7 1.80 1.18 9.85
N GLY A 8 1.68 -0.12 10.13
CA GLY A 8 1.38 -0.65 11.48
C GLY A 8 -0.06 -0.45 11.99
N GLN A 9 -0.97 0.14 11.20
CA GLN A 9 -2.38 0.31 11.57
C GLN A 9 -3.28 -0.71 10.86
N GLN A 10 -4.20 -1.34 11.59
CA GLN A 10 -5.14 -2.30 11.02
C GLN A 10 -6.24 -1.56 10.24
N VAL A 11 -6.45 -1.96 8.98
CA VAL A 11 -7.45 -1.39 8.06
C VAL A 11 -8.31 -2.51 7.49
N GLN A 12 -9.61 -2.27 7.38
CA GLN A 12 -10.53 -3.17 6.68
C GLN A 12 -10.92 -2.58 5.33
N ILE A 13 -10.81 -3.39 4.28
CA ILE A 13 -11.24 -3.04 2.92
C ILE A 13 -12.25 -4.06 2.40
N GLU A 14 -13.11 -3.67 1.46
CA GLU A 14 -14.26 -4.47 1.02
C GLU A 14 -13.86 -5.85 0.48
N SER A 15 -12.84 -5.91 -0.36
CA SER A 15 -12.29 -7.13 -0.95
C SER A 15 -10.86 -6.91 -1.38
N SER A 16 -10.18 -7.98 -1.81
CA SER A 16 -8.90 -7.85 -2.50
C SER A 16 -9.02 -6.88 -3.68
N MET A 17 -8.03 -6.00 -3.82
CA MET A 17 -7.98 -4.95 -4.85
C MET A 17 -6.53 -4.68 -5.23
N SER A 18 -6.29 -3.97 -6.33
CA SER A 18 -4.92 -3.61 -6.70
C SER A 18 -4.33 -2.59 -5.72
N VAL A 19 -3.01 -2.46 -5.68
CA VAL A 19 -2.33 -1.39 -4.92
C VAL A 19 -2.88 -0.03 -5.33
N GLN A 20 -3.08 0.20 -6.62
CA GLN A 20 -3.66 1.45 -7.13
C GLN A 20 -5.03 1.74 -6.50
N GLN A 21 -5.92 0.75 -6.45
CA GLN A 21 -7.25 0.90 -5.86
C GLN A 21 -7.18 1.10 -4.34
N MET A 22 -6.28 0.38 -3.66
CA MET A 22 -6.10 0.51 -2.21
C MET A 22 -5.65 1.92 -1.84
N LEU A 23 -4.72 2.52 -2.59
CA LEU A 23 -4.26 3.90 -2.38
C LEU A 23 -5.38 4.94 -2.54
N ASP A 24 -6.46 4.63 -3.28
CA ASP A 24 -7.64 5.50 -3.38
C ASP A 24 -8.55 5.39 -2.13
N THR A 25 -8.37 4.35 -1.31
CA THR A 25 -9.17 4.09 -0.09
C THR A 25 -8.52 4.53 1.21
N VAL A 26 -7.20 4.72 1.21
CA VAL A 26 -6.43 5.18 2.37
C VAL A 26 -5.98 6.62 2.14
N ASP A 27 -6.03 7.46 3.17
CA ASP A 27 -5.54 8.84 3.06
C ASP A 27 -4.01 8.83 3.04
N VAL A 28 -3.43 9.05 1.86
CA VAL A 28 -1.98 8.95 1.61
C VAL A 28 -1.43 10.22 0.99
N PRO A 29 -0.18 10.61 1.33
CA PRO A 29 0.46 11.74 0.69
C PRO A 29 0.59 11.50 -0.83
N PRO A 30 0.21 12.47 -1.68
CA PRO A 30 0.15 12.27 -3.13
C PRO A 30 1.53 12.18 -3.82
N ASN A 31 2.61 12.61 -3.15
CA ASN A 31 3.93 12.76 -3.75
C ASN A 31 4.99 11.91 -3.04
N TYR A 32 5.88 11.27 -3.82
CA TYR A 32 7.06 10.51 -3.39
C TYR A 32 6.79 9.26 -2.54
N LEU A 33 5.66 8.59 -2.77
CA LEU A 33 5.28 7.37 -2.07
C LEU A 33 5.88 6.12 -2.73
N ALA A 34 6.70 5.38 -1.99
CA ALA A 34 7.01 3.98 -2.27
C ALA A 34 6.07 3.07 -1.48
N VAL A 35 5.61 1.99 -2.12
CA VAL A 35 4.73 0.99 -1.52
C VAL A 35 5.51 -0.31 -1.39
N GLU A 36 5.48 -0.90 -0.20
CA GLU A 36 5.94 -2.26 0.04
C GLU A 36 4.76 -3.15 0.43
N ILE A 37 4.78 -4.40 0.00
CA ILE A 37 3.87 -5.45 0.48
C ILE A 37 4.73 -6.56 1.06
N ASN A 38 4.54 -6.86 2.34
CA ASN A 38 5.26 -7.90 3.07
C ASN A 38 6.79 -7.76 2.89
N ALA A 39 7.32 -6.55 3.10
CA ALA A 39 8.72 -6.17 2.89
C ALA A 39 9.26 -6.31 1.45
N ASN A 40 8.38 -6.38 0.44
CA ASN A 40 8.75 -6.35 -0.97
C ASN A 40 8.28 -5.04 -1.60
N VAL A 41 9.22 -4.23 -2.09
CA VAL A 41 8.91 -3.00 -2.85
C VAL A 41 8.12 -3.35 -4.10
N VAL A 42 6.96 -2.72 -4.27
CA VAL A 42 6.15 -2.82 -5.48
C VAL A 42 6.56 -1.69 -6.42
N PRO A 43 7.07 -1.98 -7.63
CA PRO A 43 7.34 -0.93 -8.61
C PRO A 43 6.05 -0.20 -9.01
N ARG A 44 6.13 1.12 -9.23
CA ARG A 44 4.94 1.96 -9.47
C ARG A 44 4.15 1.51 -10.71
N GLU A 45 4.85 1.05 -11.74
CA GLU A 45 4.27 0.48 -12.96
C GLU A 45 3.46 -0.80 -12.72
N GLN A 46 3.65 -1.47 -11.57
CA GLN A 46 2.92 -2.67 -11.18
C GLN A 46 1.74 -2.39 -10.26
N TYR A 47 1.50 -1.14 -9.82
CA TYR A 47 0.43 -0.83 -8.86
C TYR A 47 -0.96 -1.24 -9.35
N ALA A 48 -1.22 -1.17 -10.65
CA ALA A 48 -2.50 -1.58 -11.23
C ALA A 48 -2.70 -3.10 -11.28
N SER A 49 -1.61 -3.88 -11.25
CA SER A 49 -1.64 -5.35 -11.40
C SER A 49 -1.34 -6.12 -10.11
N THR A 50 -0.64 -5.51 -9.16
CA THR A 50 -0.30 -6.14 -7.87
C THR A 50 -1.50 -6.07 -6.94
N MET A 51 -1.96 -7.23 -6.49
CA MET A 51 -3.15 -7.36 -5.64
C MET A 51 -2.78 -7.38 -4.17
N VAL A 52 -3.46 -6.54 -3.39
CA VAL A 52 -3.50 -6.58 -1.92
C VAL A 52 -4.51 -7.65 -1.48
N ARG A 53 -4.09 -8.52 -0.57
CA ARG A 53 -4.84 -9.67 -0.06
C ARG A 53 -4.99 -9.60 1.46
N ASP A 54 -5.84 -10.48 1.98
CA ASP A 54 -6.08 -10.60 3.41
C ASP A 54 -4.78 -10.93 4.16
N ASN A 55 -4.56 -10.23 5.27
CA ASN A 55 -3.37 -10.28 6.13
C ASN A 55 -2.08 -9.75 5.50
N ASP A 56 -2.13 -9.05 4.36
CA ASP A 56 -0.95 -8.34 3.86
C ASP A 56 -0.55 -7.18 4.80
N GLU A 57 0.76 -6.98 4.93
CA GLU A 57 1.37 -5.85 5.59
C GLU A 57 1.90 -4.87 4.54
N ILE A 58 1.43 -3.63 4.59
CA ILE A 58 1.71 -2.59 3.61
C ILE A 58 2.45 -1.46 4.30
N GLU A 59 3.62 -1.12 3.78
CA GLU A 59 4.36 0.07 4.20
C GLU A 59 4.31 1.13 3.09
N LEU A 60 3.90 2.31 3.48
CA LEU A 60 3.73 3.49 2.63
C LEU A 60 4.75 4.53 3.09
N VAL A 61 5.92 4.52 2.45
CA VAL A 61 7.05 5.36 2.84
C VAL A 61 7.26 6.50 1.86
N THR A 62 7.52 7.69 2.39
CA THR A 62 7.93 8.84 1.59
C THR A 62 9.45 8.95 1.59
N LEU A 63 10.06 9.22 0.43
CA LEU A 63 11.49 9.53 0.41
C LEU A 63 11.73 10.84 1.17
N VAL A 64 12.29 10.75 2.37
CA VAL A 64 12.91 11.90 3.03
C VAL A 64 14.27 12.10 2.39
N GLY A 65 14.43 13.19 1.64
CA GLY A 65 15.73 13.57 1.09
C GLY A 65 16.72 13.81 2.22
N GLY A 66 17.63 12.86 2.44
CA GLY A 66 18.82 13.08 3.24
C GLY A 66 19.77 13.98 2.45
N GLY A 67 20.18 15.10 3.05
CA GLY A 67 21.29 15.91 2.56
C GLY A 67 22.64 15.22 2.72
#